data_AF-A0A6C0AJN5-F1
#
_entry.id   AF-A0A6C0AJN5-F1
#
_cell.length_a   1.000
_cell.length_b   1.000
_cell.length_c   1.000
_cell.angle_alpha   90.00
_cell.angle_beta   90.00
_cell.angle_gamma   90.00
#
_symmetry.space_group_name_H-M   'P 1'
#
loop_
_entity.id
_entity.type
_entity.pdbx_description
1 polymer ?
#
loop_
_entity_poly.entity_id
_entity_poly.type
_entity_poly.pdbx_seq_one_letter_code
_entity_poly.pdbx_strand_id
1 'polypeptide(L)'
;MEVLGKVALAMALNYGVHYVSMTAHNWMCIPHTLGEVAKTLFTTASPACSTLLVVGQHTQNAYAAAVTTGVTALIIDVLKSSA
;
A
#
# COMPACT_ATOMS: atom_id res chain seq x y z
N MET A 1 -0.15 20.24 -14.86
CA MET A 1 -0.60 20.15 -13.44
C MET A 1 -1.64 19.07 -13.20
N GLU A 2 -2.58 18.83 -14.11
CA GLU A 2 -3.64 17.81 -13.93
C GLU A 2 -3.10 16.39 -13.67
N VAL A 3 -2.06 15.97 -14.40
CA VAL A 3 -1.44 14.64 -14.24
C VAL A 3 -0.80 14.47 -12.85
N LEU A 4 -0.07 15.47 -12.37
CA LEU A 4 0.52 15.44 -11.02
C LEU A 4 -0.55 15.39 -9.93
N GLY A 5 -1.64 16.14 -10.09
CA GLY A 5 -2.78 16.09 -9.17
C GLY A 5 -3.43 14.71 -9.10
N LYS A 6 -3.61 14.04 -10.26
CA LYS A 6 -4.13 12.67 -10.33
C LYS A 6 -3.19 11.65 -9.69
N VAL A 7 -1.87 11.77 -9.92
CA VAL A 7 -0.86 10.91 -9.30
C VAL A 7 -0.83 11.08 -7.78
N ALA A 8 -0.86 12.32 -7.29
CA ALA A 8 -0.89 12.61 -5.86
C ALA A 8 -2.16 12.07 -5.19
N LEU A 9 -3.33 12.25 -5.82
CA LEU A 9 -4.59 11.68 -5.32
C LEU A 9 -4.55 10.15 -5.29
N ALA A 10 -4.06 9.52 -6.36
CA ALA A 10 -3.91 8.07 -6.43
C ALA A 10 -2.98 7.55 -5.32
N MET A 11 -1.86 8.23 -5.07
CA MET A 11 -0.96 7.89 -3.96
C MET A 11 -1.65 8.02 -2.60
N ALA A 12 -2.39 9.11 -2.36
CA ALA A 12 -3.07 9.35 -1.09
C ALA A 12 -4.14 8.30 -0.80
N LEU A 13 -5.00 8.00 -1.78
CA LEU A 13 -6.05 6.98 -1.64
C LEU A 13 -5.44 5.60 -1.39
N ASN A 14 -4.42 5.25 -2.17
CA ASN A 14 -3.78 3.96 -2.09
C ASN A 14 -3.01 3.78 -0.77
N TYR A 15 -2.35 4.83 -0.27
CA TYR A 15 -1.75 4.84 1.07
C TYR A 15 -2.81 4.72 2.17
N GLY A 16 -3.97 5.37 2.02
CA GLY A 16 -5.09 5.24 2.96
C GLY A 16 -5.56 3.79 3.08
N VAL A 17 -5.81 3.11 1.96
CA VAL A 17 -6.21 1.69 1.95
C VAL A 17 -5.09 0.81 2.52
N HIS A 18 -3.83 1.08 2.16
CA HIS A 18 -2.68 0.37 2.71
C HIS A 18 -2.63 0.46 4.23
N TYR A 19 -2.69 1.68 4.76
CA TYR A 19 -2.60 1.96 6.19
C TYR A 19 -3.74 1.28 6.95
N VAL A 20 -4.98 1.38 6.47
CA VAL A 20 -6.13 0.74 7.11
C VAL A 20 -5.99 -0.78 7.08
N SER A 21 -5.61 -1.36 5.94
CA SER A 21 -5.45 -2.82 5.81
C SER A 21 -4.36 -3.36 6.73
N MET A 22 -3.21 -2.68 6.81
CA MET A 22 -2.09 -3.09 7.66
C MET A 22 -2.37 -2.85 9.14
N THR A 23 -3.08 -1.78 9.49
CA THR A 23 -3.52 -1.55 10.87
C THR A 23 -4.50 -2.64 11.30
N ALA A 24 -5.50 -2.95 10.47
CA ALA A 24 -6.45 -4.03 10.73
C ALA A 24 -5.72 -5.38 10.86
N HIS A 25 -4.76 -5.67 9.97
CA HIS A 25 -3.94 -6.87 10.07
C HIS A 25 -3.15 -6.92 11.37
N ASN A 26 -2.48 -5.83 11.75
CA ASN A 26 -1.71 -5.77 12.97
C ASN A 26 -2.57 -6.07 14.20
N TRP A 27 -3.75 -5.44 14.30
CA TRP A 27 -4.63 -5.58 15.45
C TRP A 27 -5.33 -6.94 15.53
N MET A 28 -5.64 -7.57 14.40
CA MET A 28 -6.44 -8.80 14.37
C MET A 28 -5.62 -10.07 14.15
N CYS A 29 -4.44 -9.96 13.54
CA CYS A 29 -3.71 -11.09 12.99
C CYS A 29 -2.31 -11.27 13.57
N ILE A 30 -1.74 -10.25 14.22
CA ILE A 30 -0.44 -10.31 14.87
C ILE A 30 -0.66 -10.45 16.39
N PRO A 31 0.02 -11.39 17.07
CA PRO A 31 -0.07 -11.50 18.52
C PRO A 31 0.70 -10.34 19.16
N HIS A 32 0.09 -9.62 20.09
CA HIS A 32 0.75 -8.55 20.83
C HIS A 32 1.35 -9.02 22.16
N THR A 33 0.95 -10.22 22.61
CA THR A 33 1.47 -10.85 23.82
C THR A 33 1.87 -12.31 23.57
N LEU A 34 2.78 -12.84 24.40
CA LEU A 34 3.22 -14.24 24.30
C LEU A 34 2.08 -15.26 24.48
N GLY A 35 1.05 -14.91 25.26
CA GLY A 35 -0.12 -15.78 25.47
C GLY A 35 -1.03 -15.88 24.23
N GLU A 36 -0.98 -14.90 23.33
CA GLU A 36 -1.78 -14.88 22.10
C GLU A 36 -1.14 -15.67 20.96
N VAL A 37 0.16 -15.99 21.05
CA VAL A 37 0.91 -16.72 20.02
C VAL A 37 0.25 -18.06 19.66
N ALA A 38 -0.29 -18.76 20.66
CA ALA A 38 -1.01 -20.01 20.44
C ALA A 38 -2.32 -19.82 19.66
N LYS A 39 -3.03 -18.69 19.87
CA LYS A 39 -4.24 -18.35 19.10
C LYS A 39 -3.92 -17.94 17.67
N THR A 40 -2.75 -17.34 17.44
CA THR A 40 -2.32 -16.88 16.12
C THR A 40 -1.95 -18.01 15.16
N LEU A 41 -1.58 -19.19 15.66
CA LEU A 41 -1.39 -20.39 14.83
C LEU A 41 -2.64 -20.77 14.02
N PHE A 42 -3.84 -20.44 14.52
CA PHE A 42 -5.11 -20.71 13.83
C PHE A 42 -5.74 -19.46 13.20
N THR A 43 -5.47 -18.27 13.75
CA THR A 43 -6.12 -17.02 13.32
C THR A 43 -5.30 -16.22 12.30
N THR A 44 -3.96 -16.28 12.36
CA THR A 44 -3.08 -15.57 11.40
C THR A 44 -3.14 -16.20 10.01
N ALA A 45 -3.35 -17.51 9.93
CA ALA A 45 -3.59 -18.21 8.66
C ALA A 45 -5.04 -18.09 8.16
N SER A 46 -5.90 -17.32 8.84
CA SER A 46 -7.29 -17.17 8.43
C SER A 46 -7.40 -16.46 7.08
N PRO A 47 -8.45 -16.74 6.29
CA PRO A 47 -8.71 -16.05 5.03
C PRO A 47 -8.74 -14.51 5.19
N ALA A 48 -9.29 -14.02 6.31
CA ALA A 48 -9.36 -12.58 6.59
C ALA A 48 -7.95 -11.96 6.71
N CYS A 49 -7.06 -12.58 7.48
CA CYS A 49 -5.68 -12.10 7.64
C CYS A 49 -4.89 -12.18 6.33
N SER A 50 -5.08 -13.26 5.57
CA SER A 50 -4.47 -13.40 4.24
C SER A 50 -4.96 -12.32 3.26
N THR A 51 -6.26 -12.00 3.27
CA THR A 51 -6.82 -10.93 2.43
C THR A 51 -6.22 -9.57 2.79
N LEU A 52 -6.12 -9.25 4.08
CA LEU A 52 -5.53 -7.98 4.51
C LEU A 52 -4.06 -7.84 4.07
N LEU A 53 -3.28 -8.91 4.18
CA LEU A 53 -1.91 -8.95 3.65
C LEU A 53 -1.87 -8.74 2.14
N VAL A 54 -2.71 -9.44 1.39
CA VAL A 54 -2.80 -9.32 -0.08
C VAL A 54 -3.16 -7.88 -0.48
N VAL A 55 -4.14 -7.26 0.20
CA VAL A 55 -4.49 -5.85 -0.03
C VAL A 55 -3.31 -4.93 0.30
N GLY A 56 -2.62 -5.16 1.42
CA GLY A 56 -1.41 -4.41 1.80
C GLY A 56 -0.33 -4.48 0.72
N GLN A 57 -0.11 -5.67 0.15
CA GLN A 57 0.90 -5.91 -0.86
C GLN A 57 0.52 -5.29 -2.21
N HIS A 58 -0.75 -5.40 -2.62
CA HIS A 58 -1.25 -4.74 -3.84
C HIS A 58 -1.16 -3.22 -3.75
N THR A 59 -1.58 -2.64 -2.62
CA THR A 59 -1.48 -1.21 -2.40
C THR A 59 -0.02 -0.75 -2.35
N GLN A 60 0.88 -1.49 -1.70
CA GLN A 60 2.32 -1.16 -1.74
C GLN A 60 2.89 -1.15 -3.17
N ASN A 61 2.55 -2.15 -3.98
CA ASN A 61 2.98 -2.22 -5.37
C ASN A 61 2.39 -1.09 -6.22
N ALA A 62 1.11 -0.77 -6.04
CA ALA A 62 0.45 0.34 -6.73
C ALA A 62 1.08 1.69 -6.38
N TYR A 63 1.53 1.87 -5.14
CA TYR A 63 2.24 3.08 -4.71
C TYR A 63 3.57 3.21 -5.43
N ALA A 64 4.38 2.14 -5.46
CA ALA A 64 5.66 2.13 -6.18
C ALA A 64 5.48 2.44 -7.67
N ALA A 65 4.44 1.87 -8.30
CA ALA A 65 4.10 2.15 -9.69
C ALA A 65 3.70 3.61 -9.93
N ALA A 66 2.85 4.19 -9.06
CA ALA A 66 2.42 5.59 -9.16
C ALA A 66 3.59 6.57 -9.04
N VAL A 67 4.52 6.31 -8.10
CA VAL A 67 5.73 7.12 -7.95
C VAL A 67 6.62 7.00 -9.18
N THR A 68 6.88 5.77 -9.65
CA THR A 68 7.75 5.53 -10.80
C THR A 68 7.21 6.19 -12.07
N THR A 69 5.91 6.06 -12.32
CA THR A 69 5.25 6.70 -13.46
C THR A 69 5.22 8.23 -13.34
N GLY A 70 4.98 8.77 -12.14
CA GLY A 70 5.03 10.19 -11.88
C GLY A 70 6.41 10.80 -12.13
N VAL A 71 7.48 10.16 -11.63
CA VAL A 71 8.87 10.57 -11.87
C VAL A 71 9.22 10.51 -13.35
N THR A 72 8.84 9.42 -14.03
CA THR A 72 9.08 9.25 -15.47
C THR A 72 8.38 10.36 -16.27
N ALA A 73 7.14 10.69 -15.95
CA ALA A 73 6.40 11.77 -16.61
C ALA A 73 7.08 13.14 -16.41
N LEU A 74 7.56 13.43 -15.20
CA LEU A 74 8.33 14.65 -14.91
C LEU A 74 9.61 14.76 -15.74
N ILE A 75 10.38 13.67 -15.85
CA ILE A 75 11.61 13.65 -16.66
C ILE A 75 11.30 13.90 -18.14
N ILE A 76 10.26 13.26 -18.67
CA ILE A 76 9.84 13.45 -20.07
C ILE A 76 9.43 14.91 -20.33
N ASP A 77 8.68 15.53 -19.42
CA ASP A 77 8.26 16.93 -19.56
C ASP A 77 9.47 17.88 -19.53
N VAL A 78 10.46 17.63 -18.65
CA VAL A 78 11.71 18.40 -18.62
C VAL A 78 12.46 18.27 -19.94
N LEU A 79 12.66 17.05 -20.44
CA LEU A 79 13.36 16.81 -21.71
C LEU A 79 12.66 17.48 -22.89
N LYS A 80 11.33 17.43 -22.95
CA LYS A 80 10.54 18.11 -23.99
C LYS A 80 10.63 19.63 -23.90
N SER A 81 10.71 20.19 -22.70
CA SER A 81 10.86 21.63 -22.50
C SER A 81 12.27 22.15 -22.79
N SER A 82 13.25 21.24 -22.98
CA SER A 82 14.67 21.55 -23.21
C SER A 82 15.07 21.47 -24.69
N ALA A 83 14.16 21.01 -25.56
CA ALA A 83 14.31 20.83 -27.00
C ALA A 83 13.49 21.87 -27.75
#